data_AF-A0A485CCE2-F1
#
_entry.id   AF-A0A485CCE2-F1
#
_cell.length_a   1.000
_cell.length_b   1.000
_cell.length_c   1.000
_cell.angle_alpha   90.00
_cell.angle_beta   90.00
_cell.angle_gamma   90.00
#
_symmetry.space_group_name_H-M   'P 1'
#
loop_
_entity.id
_entity.type
_entity.pdbx_description
1 polymer ?
#
loop_
_entity_poly.entity_id
_entity_poly.type
_entity_poly.pdbx_seq_one_letter_code
_entity_poly.pdbx_strand_id
1 'polypeptide(L)'
;MPGRRISTRVTEQWLCARVPGKEIPDLSKFQLEGCQVLEYARHKRKLRLGALKGNQFTLILREVSHRDDVEQRLQAIAAGGVPNYFGAQRFGIGGSNLLGALRWAESGARYAIEINAVFGSRRHVAACLISRSVLD
;
A
#
# COMPACT_ATOMS: atom_id res chain seq x y z
N MET A 1 -4.33 10.05 16.04
CA MET A 1 -2.99 10.09 16.69
C MET A 1 -3.06 9.14 17.89
N PRO A 2 -2.01 8.38 18.28
CA PRO A 2 -0.59 8.52 17.98
C PRO A 2 0.04 7.28 17.27
N GLY A 3 1.24 7.44 16.74
CA GLY A 3 2.06 6.34 16.22
C GLY A 3 2.22 6.26 14.70
N ARG A 4 2.54 7.38 14.03
CA ARG A 4 2.91 7.32 12.61
C ARG A 4 4.42 7.12 12.50
N ARG A 5 4.82 5.87 12.27
CA ARG A 5 6.17 5.50 11.87
C ARG A 5 6.44 6.23 10.55
N ILE A 6 7.43 7.12 10.52
CA ILE A 6 7.81 7.82 9.29
C ILE A 6 8.24 6.75 8.28
N SER A 7 7.53 6.68 7.16
CA SER A 7 7.85 5.75 6.08
C SER A 7 9.07 6.26 5.35
N THR A 8 10.18 5.53 5.35
CA THR A 8 11.42 5.88 4.62
C THR A 8 11.30 5.71 3.09
N ARG A 9 10.07 5.72 2.57
CA ARG A 9 9.76 5.45 1.17
C ARG A 9 8.78 6.46 0.64
N VAL A 10 9.06 6.93 -0.57
CA VAL A 10 8.14 7.73 -1.36
C VAL A 10 7.22 6.78 -2.12
N THR A 11 5.91 6.94 -1.96
CA THR A 11 4.91 6.10 -2.62
C THR A 11 3.82 6.95 -3.22
N GLU A 12 3.38 6.58 -4.42
CA GLU A 12 2.19 7.13 -5.06
C GLU A 12 1.07 6.10 -4.98
N GLN A 13 -0.04 6.45 -4.34
CA GLN A 13 -1.15 5.52 -4.15
C GLN A 13 -2.50 6.20 -4.34
N TRP A 14 -3.41 5.47 -4.97
CA TRP A 14 -4.83 5.80 -4.94
C TRP A 14 -5.43 5.49 -3.56
N LEU A 15 -6.00 6.52 -2.95
CA LEU A 15 -6.94 6.39 -1.84
C LEU A 15 -8.34 6.62 -2.37
N CYS A 16 -9.37 6.02 -1.78
CA CYS A 16 -10.75 6.30 -2.16
C CYS A 16 -11.58 6.61 -0.92
N ALA A 17 -12.10 7.83 -0.87
CA ALA A 17 -12.94 8.34 0.21
C ALA A 17 -14.40 8.44 -0.26
N ARG A 18 -15.34 8.09 0.60
CA ARG A 18 -16.77 8.27 0.31
C ARG A 18 -17.12 9.75 0.46
N VAL A 19 -17.54 10.39 -0.64
CA VAL A 19 -18.01 11.78 -0.63
C VAL A 19 -19.51 11.79 -0.96
N PRO A 20 -20.38 12.20 -0.02
CA PRO A 20 -21.81 12.35 -0.29
C PRO A 20 -22.07 13.57 -1.20
N GLY A 21 -23.17 13.56 -1.94
CA GLY A 21 -23.53 14.65 -2.87
C GLY A 21 -22.93 14.47 -4.28
N LYS A 22 -23.22 15.40 -5.21
CA LYS A 22 -22.75 15.36 -6.61
C LYS A 22 -21.43 16.09 -6.83
N GLU A 23 -21.13 17.05 -5.99
CA GLU A 23 -19.92 17.86 -6.06
C GLU A 23 -18.74 17.13 -5.42
N ILE A 24 -17.54 17.39 -5.93
CA ILE A 24 -16.30 16.95 -5.32
C ILE A 24 -15.75 18.16 -4.57
N PRO A 25 -15.43 18.06 -3.26
CA PRO A 25 -14.77 19.16 -2.58
C PRO A 25 -13.46 19.48 -3.28
N ASP A 26 -13.07 20.75 -3.27
CA ASP A 26 -11.79 21.15 -3.84
C ASP A 26 -10.63 20.61 -2.99
N LEU A 27 -10.11 19.45 -3.40
CA LEU A 27 -9.01 18.76 -2.74
C LEU A 27 -7.65 19.40 -3.07
N SER A 28 -7.59 20.39 -3.95
CA SER A 28 -6.34 21.13 -4.22
C SER A 28 -5.86 21.90 -2.98
N LYS A 29 -6.78 22.25 -2.08
CA LYS A 29 -6.49 22.94 -0.81
C LYS A 29 -6.14 21.99 0.33
N PHE A 30 -6.22 20.67 0.11
CA PHE A 30 -5.88 19.70 1.14
C PHE A 30 -4.37 19.64 1.32
N GLN A 31 -3.92 20.04 2.51
CA GLN A 31 -2.52 19.98 2.91
C GLN A 31 -2.37 19.01 4.07
N LEU A 32 -1.42 18.10 3.95
CA LEU A 32 -1.02 17.21 5.01
C LEU A 32 0.50 17.05 4.91
N GLU A 33 1.20 17.25 6.03
CA GLU A 33 2.64 17.10 6.09
C GLU A 33 3.08 15.71 5.56
N GLY A 34 4.09 15.70 4.69
CA GLY A 34 4.58 14.50 4.01
C GLY A 34 3.60 13.89 2.99
N CYS A 35 2.56 14.61 2.58
CA CYS A 35 1.53 14.10 1.67
C CYS A 35 1.07 15.17 0.67
N GLN A 36 1.25 14.88 -0.62
CA GLN A 36 0.80 15.74 -1.70
C GLN A 36 -0.34 15.10 -2.48
N VAL A 37 -1.39 15.88 -2.77
CA VAL A 37 -2.44 15.53 -3.71
C VAL A 37 -1.94 15.75 -5.13
N LEU A 38 -1.91 14.68 -5.94
CA LEU A 38 -1.52 14.76 -7.35
C LEU A 38 -2.74 14.86 -8.27
N GLU A 39 -3.76 14.03 -8.02
CA GLU A 39 -4.97 13.97 -8.84
C GLU A 39 -6.15 13.56 -7.97
N TYR A 40 -7.35 14.05 -8.28
CA TYR A 40 -8.58 13.55 -7.69
C TYR A 40 -9.72 13.44 -8.71
N ALA A 41 -10.47 12.35 -8.64
CA ALA A 41 -11.59 12.10 -9.53
C ALA A 41 -12.74 11.35 -8.83
N ARG A 42 -13.95 11.49 -9.40
CA ARG A 42 -15.19 10.86 -8.93
C ARG A 42 -15.36 9.50 -9.60
N HIS A 43 -15.36 8.44 -8.80
CA HIS A 43 -15.45 7.05 -9.27
C HIS A 43 -16.67 6.32 -8.70
N LYS A 44 -17.37 5.54 -9.53
CA LYS A 44 -18.65 4.87 -9.16
C LYS A 44 -18.49 3.67 -8.22
N ARG A 45 -17.28 3.14 -8.07
CA ARG A 45 -16.99 1.95 -7.26
C ARG A 45 -15.89 2.26 -6.25
N LYS A 46 -16.00 1.67 -5.05
CA LYS A 46 -14.94 1.72 -4.04
C LYS A 46 -13.72 0.93 -4.53
N LEU A 47 -12.53 1.48 -4.35
CA LEU A 47 -11.29 0.74 -4.55
C LEU A 47 -11.18 -0.35 -3.47
N ARG A 48 -11.08 -1.61 -3.92
CA ARG A 48 -10.94 -2.77 -3.03
C ARG A 48 -9.47 -3.10 -2.83
N LEU A 49 -9.12 -3.64 -1.68
CA LEU A 49 -7.79 -4.21 -1.45
C LEU A 49 -7.54 -5.32 -2.49
N GLY A 50 -6.36 -5.27 -3.11
CA GLY A 50 -5.97 -6.22 -4.17
C GLY A 50 -6.52 -5.92 -5.56
N ALA A 51 -7.23 -4.81 -5.78
CA ALA A 51 -7.75 -4.43 -7.10
C ALA A 51 -6.72 -3.72 -8.00
N LEU A 52 -5.50 -3.51 -7.53
CA LEU A 52 -4.42 -2.90 -8.31
C LEU A 52 -3.82 -3.92 -9.28
N LYS A 53 -3.55 -3.49 -10.52
CA LYS A 53 -2.89 -4.34 -11.52
C LYS A 53 -1.45 -4.70 -11.12
N GLY A 54 -0.76 -3.79 -10.45
CA GLY A 54 0.63 -3.95 -10.03
C GLY A 54 1.18 -2.63 -9.48
N ASN A 55 2.46 -2.64 -9.13
CA ASN A 55 3.20 -1.47 -8.67
C ASN A 55 4.42 -1.27 -9.55
N GLN A 56 4.77 -0.01 -9.80
CA GLN A 56 6.03 0.36 -10.43
C GLN A 56 6.99 0.81 -9.34
N PHE A 57 8.23 0.33 -9.40
CA PHE A 57 9.27 0.66 -8.43
C PHE A 57 10.45 1.31 -9.14
N THR A 58 10.90 2.43 -8.59
CA THR A 58 12.20 3.03 -8.90
C THR A 58 13.05 2.91 -7.65
N LEU A 59 14.13 2.15 -7.74
CA LEU A 59 15.01 1.84 -6.61
C LEU A 59 16.40 2.39 -6.89
N ILE A 60 17.02 2.98 -5.87
CA ILE A 60 18.43 3.40 -5.92
C ILE A 60 19.18 2.54 -4.91
N LEU A 61 20.08 1.69 -5.41
CA LEU A 61 21.01 0.94 -4.58
C LEU A 61 22.22 1.84 -4.29
N ARG A 62 22.53 2.05 -3.00
CA ARG A 62 23.69 2.83 -2.55
C ARG A 62 24.74 1.88 -2.01
N GLU A 63 26.01 2.31 -1.99
CA GLU A 63 27.12 1.56 -1.39
C GLU A 63 27.29 0.14 -1.98
N VAL A 64 27.23 0.04 -3.31
CA VAL A 64 27.41 -1.23 -4.01
C VAL A 64 28.89 -1.61 -4.01
N SER A 65 29.24 -2.71 -3.31
CA SER A 65 30.62 -3.21 -3.19
C SER A 65 31.13 -3.90 -4.46
N HIS A 66 30.29 -4.70 -5.12
CA HIS A 66 30.65 -5.46 -6.32
C HIS A 66 29.68 -5.13 -7.45
N ARG A 67 30.02 -4.09 -8.23
CA ARG A 67 29.13 -3.57 -9.28
C ARG A 67 28.91 -4.59 -10.40
N ASP A 68 29.95 -5.30 -10.81
CA ASP A 68 29.89 -6.25 -11.92
C ASP A 68 28.98 -7.45 -11.60
N ASP A 69 29.05 -7.98 -10.38
CA ASP A 69 28.14 -9.02 -9.88
C ASP A 69 26.68 -8.57 -9.92
N VAL A 70 26.39 -7.31 -9.53
CA VAL A 70 25.04 -6.76 -9.56
C VAL A 70 24.54 -6.63 -10.99
N GLU A 71 25.37 -6.13 -11.90
CA GLU A 71 25.02 -5.99 -13.32
C GLU A 71 24.71 -7.36 -13.95
N GLN A 72 25.56 -8.36 -13.70
CA GLN A 72 25.34 -9.72 -14.19
C GLN A 72 24.02 -10.31 -13.66
N ARG A 73 23.70 -10.08 -12.38
CA ARG A 73 22.43 -10.53 -11.78
C ARG A 73 21.23 -9.78 -12.37
N LEU A 74 21.34 -8.48 -12.63
CA LEU A 74 20.26 -7.71 -13.26
C LEU A 74 19.96 -8.22 -14.67
N GLN A 75 21.00 -8.57 -15.45
CA GLN A 75 20.84 -9.18 -16.77
C GLN A 75 20.16 -10.55 -16.67
N ALA A 76 20.57 -11.40 -15.71
CA ALA A 76 19.92 -12.68 -15.47
C ALA A 76 18.45 -12.52 -15.05
N ILE A 77 18.13 -11.54 -14.22
CA ILE A 77 16.76 -11.22 -13.79
C ILE A 77 15.92 -10.73 -14.99
N ALA A 78 16.49 -9.91 -15.88
CA ALA A 78 15.80 -9.45 -17.07
C ALA A 78 15.43 -10.61 -18.02
N ALA A 79 16.30 -11.62 -18.12
CA ALA A 79 16.09 -12.78 -18.99
C ALA A 79 15.19 -13.86 -18.35
N GLY A 80 15.37 -14.14 -17.05
CA GLY A 80 14.76 -15.30 -16.36
C GLY A 80 13.77 -14.95 -15.25
N GLY A 81 13.59 -13.65 -14.93
CA GLY A 81 12.77 -13.21 -13.81
C GLY A 81 13.38 -13.55 -12.45
N VAL A 82 12.55 -13.47 -11.41
CA VAL A 82 12.89 -13.86 -10.03
C VAL A 82 11.77 -14.69 -9.43
N PRO A 83 12.07 -15.56 -8.45
CA PRO A 83 11.03 -16.22 -7.65
C PRO A 83 10.12 -15.20 -6.97
N ASN A 84 8.80 -15.40 -7.06
CA ASN A 84 7.79 -14.52 -6.48
C ASN A 84 7.57 -14.82 -4.99
N TYR A 85 8.59 -14.58 -4.16
CA TYR A 85 8.52 -14.82 -2.72
C TYR A 85 7.79 -13.69 -1.98
N PHE A 86 7.10 -14.04 -0.90
CA PHE A 86 6.65 -13.05 0.07
C PHE A 86 7.84 -12.47 0.83
N GLY A 87 8.04 -11.16 0.72
CA GLY A 87 9.10 -10.47 1.47
C GLY A 87 8.90 -10.57 2.99
N ALA A 88 9.99 -10.43 3.75
CA ALA A 88 9.99 -10.55 5.21
C ALA A 88 8.95 -9.67 5.92
N GLN A 89 8.64 -8.50 5.34
CA GLN A 89 7.60 -7.58 5.83
C GLN A 89 6.22 -8.25 5.99
N ARG A 90 5.92 -9.30 5.22
CA ARG A 90 4.65 -10.03 5.28
C ARG A 90 4.47 -10.77 6.62
N PHE A 91 5.57 -11.14 7.27
CA PHE A 91 5.57 -11.93 8.50
C PHE A 91 5.64 -11.07 9.77
N GLY A 92 5.58 -9.74 9.65
CA GLY A 92 5.67 -8.82 10.79
C GLY A 92 7.11 -8.63 11.28
N ILE A 93 7.31 -7.68 12.19
CA ILE A 93 8.63 -7.37 12.75
C ILE A 93 9.12 -8.60 13.52
N GLY A 94 10.27 -9.16 13.15
CA GLY A 94 10.82 -10.37 13.77
C GLY A 94 9.94 -11.62 13.62
N GLY A 95 9.05 -11.68 12.61
CA GLY A 95 8.17 -12.84 12.41
C GLY A 95 6.94 -12.87 13.33
N SER A 96 6.58 -11.75 13.96
CA SER A 96 5.47 -11.66 14.93
C SER A 96 4.14 -12.20 14.40
N ASN A 97 3.83 -12.01 13.12
CA ASN A 97 2.58 -12.47 12.53
C ASN A 97 2.56 -14.00 12.39
N LEU A 98 3.70 -14.60 12.05
CA LEU A 98 3.84 -16.05 11.95
C LEU A 98 3.72 -16.70 13.33
N LEU A 99 4.42 -16.17 14.33
CA LEU A 99 4.34 -16.65 15.72
C LEU A 99 2.94 -16.47 16.30
N GLY A 100 2.27 -15.36 15.98
CA GLY A 100 0.87 -15.13 16.35
C GLY A 100 -0.07 -16.16 15.74
N ALA A 101 0.11 -16.49 14.46
CA ALA A 101 -0.67 -17.51 13.78
C ALA A 101 -0.46 -18.91 14.38
N LEU A 102 0.79 -19.26 14.74
CA LEU A 102 1.11 -20.54 15.40
C LEU A 102 0.43 -20.66 16.77
N ARG A 103 0.61 -19.65 17.65
CA ARG A 103 -0.07 -19.63 18.96
C ARG A 103 -1.59 -19.70 18.82
N TRP A 104 -2.13 -19.07 17.79
CA TRP A 104 -3.56 -19.12 17.52
C TRP A 104 -4.01 -20.52 17.12
N ALA A 105 -3.30 -21.16 16.19
CA ALA A 105 -3.60 -22.53 15.76
C ALA A 105 -3.55 -23.53 16.93
N GLU A 106 -2.63 -23.34 17.87
CA GLU A 106 -2.49 -24.17 19.07
C GLU A 106 -3.59 -23.92 20.12
N SER A 107 -4.12 -22.70 20.21
CA SER A 107 -5.12 -22.32 21.22
C SER A 107 -6.57 -22.65 20.85
N GLY A 108 -6.84 -23.06 19.60
CA GLY A 108 -8.19 -23.47 19.16
C GLY A 108 -9.25 -22.36 19.15
N ALA A 109 -8.86 -21.10 19.34
CA ALA A 109 -9.78 -19.97 19.42
C ALA A 109 -10.41 -19.66 18.04
N ARG A 110 -11.71 -19.36 17.99
CA ARG A 110 -12.37 -18.93 16.73
C ARG A 110 -12.09 -17.45 16.46
N TYR A 111 -11.56 -17.12 15.27
CA TYR A 111 -11.39 -15.73 14.85
C TYR A 111 -12.76 -15.15 14.46
N ALA A 112 -13.26 -14.16 15.19
CA ALA A 112 -14.33 -13.31 14.68
C ALA A 112 -13.70 -12.25 13.76
N ILE A 113 -13.79 -12.45 12.44
CA ILE A 113 -13.53 -11.36 11.51
C ILE A 113 -14.75 -10.43 11.62
N GLU A 114 -14.68 -9.38 12.44
CA GLU A 114 -15.61 -8.26 12.30
C GLU A 114 -15.33 -7.56 10.97
N ILE A 115 -15.95 -8.08 9.90
CA ILE A 115 -16.13 -7.31 8.69
C ILE A 115 -17.22 -6.28 9.05
N ASN A 116 -16.81 -5.09 9.46
CA ASN A 116 -17.67 -3.91 9.47
C ASN A 116 -18.02 -3.56 8.01
N ALA A 117 -18.91 -4.38 7.41
CA ALA A 117 -19.52 -4.13 6.13
C ALA A 117 -20.60 -3.07 6.35
N VAL A 118 -20.22 -1.79 6.27
CA VAL A 118 -21.18 -0.71 6.09
C VAL A 118 -21.80 -0.86 4.69
N PHE A 119 -22.80 -1.73 4.59
CA PHE A 119 -23.71 -1.81 3.45
C PHE A 119 -24.62 -0.58 3.48
N GLY A 120 -24.17 0.50 2.83
CA GLY A 120 -24.97 1.72 2.73
C GLY A 120 -25.12 2.19 1.30
N SER A 121 -26.14 1.70 0.59
CA SER A 121 -26.79 2.31 -0.60
C SER A 121 -25.95 2.52 -1.88
N ARG A 122 -26.47 2.01 -3.01
CA ARG A 122 -25.85 1.85 -4.36
C ARG A 122 -25.50 3.13 -5.13
N ARG A 123 -25.11 4.23 -4.47
CA ARG A 123 -24.63 5.44 -5.15
C ARG A 123 -23.37 5.97 -4.47
N HIS A 124 -22.35 5.13 -4.38
CA HIS A 124 -21.05 5.56 -3.90
C HIS A 124 -20.30 6.24 -5.02
N VAL A 125 -20.07 7.54 -4.84
CA VAL A 125 -18.93 8.15 -5.48
C VAL A 125 -17.80 8.13 -4.48
N ALA A 126 -16.76 7.41 -4.86
CA ALA A 126 -15.45 7.54 -4.27
C ALA A 126 -14.77 8.75 -4.91
N ALA A 127 -14.33 9.72 -4.12
CA ALA A 127 -13.23 10.58 -4.55
C ALA A 127 -11.98 9.72 -4.46
N CYS A 128 -11.44 9.31 -5.60
CA CYS A 128 -10.17 8.63 -5.64
C CYS A 128 -9.08 9.68 -5.80
N LEU A 129 -8.11 9.63 -4.90
CA LEU A 129 -7.05 10.60 -4.71
C LEU A 129 -5.72 9.91 -4.97
N ILE A 130 -4.93 10.37 -5.93
CA ILE A 130 -3.52 10.01 -5.98
C ILE A 130 -2.80 10.87 -4.95
N SER A 131 -2.21 10.20 -3.95
CA SER A 131 -1.35 10.84 -2.98
C SER A 131 0.08 10.37 -3.18
N ARG A 132 1.02 11.31 -3.21
CA ARG A 132 2.44 11.03 -3.05
C ARG A 132 2.83 11.27 -1.60
N SER A 133 3.35 10.25 -0.93
CA SER A 133 4.03 10.44 0.35
C SER A 133 5.45 10.95 0.09
N VAL A 134 5.75 12.17 0.50
CA VAL A 134 7.07 12.80 0.33
C VAL A 134 7.78 12.76 1.67
N LEU A 135 9.09 12.49 1.63
CA LEU A 135 9.98 12.69 2.78
C LEU A 135 10.55 14.10 2.65
N ASP A 136 10.41 14.90 3.70
CA ASP A 136 11.30 16.03 3.95
C ASP A 136 12.58 15.53 4.66
#